data_AF-A0A4P6YAQ5-F1
#
_entry.id   AF-A0A4P6YAQ5-F1
#
_cell.length_a   1.000
_cell.length_b   1.000
_cell.length_c   1.000
_cell.angle_alpha   90.00
_cell.angle_beta   90.00
_cell.angle_gamma   90.00
#
_symmetry.space_group_name_H-M   'P 1'
#
loop_
_entity.id
_entity.type
_entity.pdbx_description
1 polymer ?
#
loop_
_entity_poly.entity_id
_entity_poly.type
_entity_poly.pdbx_seq_one_letter_code
_entity_poly.pdbx_strand_id
1 'polypeptide(L)'
;MRAVTPAIIRAIIELQTLPTVSKFTLGGGTNLALQFNHRISDDLDFIYDGIIGKEGFKKIENEVKNYFGKKAKSFDNPCDIND
;
A
#
# COMPACT_ATOMS: atom_id res chain seq x y z
N MET A 1 7.12 20.42 12.09
CA MET A 1 6.41 19.12 12.18
C MET A 1 6.20 18.62 10.75
N ARG A 2 6.62 17.40 10.42
CA ARG A 2 6.36 16.82 9.08
C ARG A 2 5.09 16.00 9.13
N ALA A 3 4.21 16.18 8.13
CA ALA A 3 2.99 15.42 7.98
C ALA A 3 3.21 13.90 7.85
N VAL A 4 4.34 13.50 7.25
CA VAL A 4 4.67 12.09 7.01
C VAL A 4 6.07 11.80 7.53
N THR A 5 6.22 10.71 8.28
CA THR A 5 7.49 10.35 8.90
C THR A 5 8.47 9.73 7.90
N PRO A 6 9.79 9.76 8.16
CA PRO A 6 10.76 9.06 7.31
C PRO A 6 10.50 7.56 7.16
N ALA A 7 9.94 6.91 8.19
CA ALA A 7 9.59 5.49 8.15
C ALA A 7 8.48 5.21 7.12
N ILE A 8 7.45 6.08 7.05
CA ILE A 8 6.37 5.96 6.07
C ILE A 8 6.89 6.23 4.65
N ILE A 9 7.75 7.24 4.46
CA ILE A 9 8.40 7.50 3.16
C ILE A 9 9.20 6.27 2.70
N ARG A 10 9.93 5.64 3.63
CA ARG A 10 10.68 4.42 3.33
C ARG A 10 9.75 3.28 2.92
N ALA A 11 8.65 3.06 3.64
CA ALA A 11 7.66 2.04 3.31
C ALA A 11 7.02 2.28 1.93
N ILE A 12 6.73 3.53 1.57
CA ILE A 12 6.23 3.89 0.22
C ILE A 12 7.24 3.46 -0.84
N ILE A 13 8.52 3.80 -0.67
CA ILE A 13 9.58 3.44 -1.62
C ILE A 13 9.72 1.92 -1.71
N GLU A 14 9.81 1.22 -0.58
CA GLU A 14 9.95 -0.24 -0.54
C GLU A 14 8.77 -0.93 -1.23
N LEU A 15 7.52 -0.51 -0.95
CA LEU A 15 6.34 -1.04 -1.64
C LEU A 15 6.35 -0.74 -3.14
N GLN A 16 6.68 0.49 -3.56
CA GLN A 16 6.74 0.87 -4.97
C GLN A 16 7.88 0.20 -5.75
N THR A 17 8.87 -0.41 -5.08
CA THR A 17 9.88 -1.24 -5.74
C THR A 17 9.38 -2.65 -6.09
N LEU A 18 8.24 -3.07 -5.55
CA LEU A 18 7.67 -4.38 -5.84
C LEU A 18 6.98 -4.38 -7.22
N PRO A 19 7.33 -5.28 -8.16
CA PRO A 19 6.75 -5.34 -9.50
C PRO A 19 5.22 -5.32 -9.60
N THR A 20 4.50 -5.88 -8.62
CA THR A 20 3.03 -5.83 -8.61
C THR A 20 2.50 -4.49 -8.13
N VAL A 21 3.10 -3.91 -7.08
CA VAL A 21 2.67 -2.65 -6.45
C VAL A 21 3.16 -1.42 -7.22
N SER A 22 4.25 -1.52 -7.98
CA SER A 22 4.81 -0.42 -8.80
C SER A 22 3.85 0.10 -9.88
N LYS A 23 2.78 -0.64 -10.15
CA LYS A 23 1.71 -0.28 -11.09
C LYS A 23 0.64 0.59 -10.44
N PHE A 24 0.66 0.72 -9.12
CA PHE A 24 -0.32 1.48 -8.34
C PHE A 24 0.23 2.87 -8.08
N THR A 25 -0.68 3.83 -7.95
CA THR A 25 -0.36 5.20 -7.53
C THR A 25 -0.67 5.39 -6.06
N LEU A 26 0.21 6.08 -5.32
CA LEU A 26 -0.08 6.47 -3.93
C LEU A 26 -1.27 7.44 -3.91
N GLY A 27 -2.34 7.04 -3.25
CA GLY A 27 -3.58 7.81 -3.11
C GLY A 27 -3.87 8.19 -1.66
N GLY A 28 -5.13 8.56 -1.44
CA GLY A 28 -5.68 8.74 -0.09
C GLY A 28 -5.08 9.88 0.73
N GLY A 29 -5.23 9.77 2.04
CA GLY A 29 -4.86 10.82 3.00
C GLY A 29 -3.36 11.12 3.01
N THR A 30 -2.53 10.07 2.94
CA THR A 30 -1.07 10.23 2.96
C THR A 30 -0.52 10.91 1.72
N ASN A 31 -1.08 10.65 0.53
CA ASN A 31 -0.71 11.41 -0.67
C ASN A 31 -1.00 12.91 -0.51
N LEU A 32 -2.19 13.26 -0.01
CA LEU A 32 -2.55 14.65 0.28
C LEU A 32 -1.68 15.26 1.40
N ALA A 33 -1.30 14.45 2.39
CA ALA A 33 -0.45 14.88 3.50
C ALA A 33 0.97 15.20 3.02
N LEU A 34 1.52 14.41 2.09
CA LEU A 34 2.80 14.69 1.43
C LEU A 34 2.77 15.98 0.60
N GLN A 35 1.69 16.21 -0.15
CA GLN A 35 1.58 17.36 -1.04
C GLN A 35 1.34 18.68 -0.28
N PHE A 36 0.45 18.66 0.72
CA PHE A 36 -0.05 19.89 1.35
C PHE A 36 0.41 20.09 2.79
N ASN A 37 1.09 19.09 3.39
CA ASN A 37 1.49 19.11 4.80
C ASN A 37 0.34 19.48 5.76
N HIS A 38 -0.88 19.07 5.42
CA HIS A 38 -2.12 19.55 6.03
C HIS A 38 -2.52 18.83 7.32
N ARG A 39 -2.02 17.60 7.54
CA ARG A 39 -2.20 16.80 8.77
C ARG A 39 -1.12 15.73 8.88
N ILE A 40 -0.98 15.11 10.05
CA ILE A 40 -0.21 13.86 10.16
C ILE A 40 -0.99 12.72 9.50
N SER A 41 -0.29 11.88 8.74
CA SER A 41 -0.82 10.64 8.17
C SER A 41 0.22 9.53 8.25
N ASP A 42 -0.25 8.31 8.54
CA ASP A 42 0.56 7.13 8.81
C ASP A 42 0.01 5.84 8.16
N ASP A 43 -1.10 5.94 7.44
CA ASP A 43 -1.71 4.93 6.58
C ASP A 43 -1.25 5.05 5.12
N LEU A 44 -1.34 3.98 4.33
CA LEU A 44 -0.93 3.99 2.92
C LEU A 44 -2.01 3.39 2.03
N ASP A 45 -2.53 4.20 1.11
CA ASP A 45 -3.48 3.77 0.10
C ASP A 45 -2.80 3.71 -1.26
N PHE A 46 -2.91 2.58 -1.95
CA PHE A 46 -2.43 2.42 -3.33
C PHE A 46 -3.63 2.17 -4.23
N ILE A 47 -3.76 2.99 -5.28
CA ILE A 47 -4.88 2.96 -6.23
C ILE A 47 -4.37 2.46 -7.59
N TYR A 48 -5.15 1.57 -8.20
CA TYR A 48 -4.91 1.03 -9.54
C TYR A 48 -6.12 1.31 -10.42
N ASP A 49 -5.87 1.66 -11.69
CA ASP A 49 -6.88 2.03 -12.67
C ASP A 49 -7.40 0.85 -13.51
N GLY A 50 -6.84 -0.35 -13.31
CA GLY A 50 -7.27 -1.58 -13.97
C GLY A 50 -7.96 -2.59 -13.05
N ILE A 51 -8.26 -3.77 -13.61
CA ILE A 51 -8.82 -4.91 -12.87
C ILE A 51 -7.71 -5.89 -12.51
N ILE A 52 -7.55 -6.15 -11.20
CA ILE A 52 -6.49 -7.02 -10.66
C ILE A 52 -7.02 -8.45 -10.45
N GLY A 53 -8.27 -8.56 -10.01
CA GLY A 53 -8.92 -9.83 -9.66
C GLY A 53 -8.25 -10.56 -8.50
N LYS A 54 -8.84 -11.69 -8.08
CA LYS A 54 -8.35 -12.50 -6.95
C LYS A 54 -6.93 -13.03 -7.16
N GLU A 55 -6.58 -13.40 -8.40
CA GLU A 55 -5.22 -13.86 -8.72
C GLU A 55 -4.18 -12.77 -8.59
N GLY A 56 -4.49 -11.55 -9.03
CA GLY A 56 -3.57 -10.42 -8.87
C GLY A 56 -3.42 -10.03 -7.40
N PHE A 57 -4.50 -10.05 -6.60
CA PHE A 57 -4.42 -9.87 -5.15
C PHE A 57 -3.49 -10.91 -4.49
N LYS A 58 -3.62 -12.19 -4.84
CA LYS A 58 -2.72 -13.25 -4.35
C LYS A 58 -1.25 -13.00 -4.74
N LYS A 59 -1.00 -12.51 -5.96
CA LYS A 59 0.37 -12.16 -6.39
C LYS A 59 0.94 -11.03 -5.55
N ILE A 60 0.15 -9.98 -5.30
CA ILE A 60 0.53 -8.85 -4.43
C ILE A 60 0.80 -9.35 -3.01
N GLU A 61 -0.12 -10.12 -2.43
CA GLU A 61 0.03 -10.69 -1.09
C GLU A 61 1.32 -11.51 -0.97
N ASN A 62 1.58 -12.41 -1.92
CA ASN A 62 2.79 -13.23 -1.92
C ASN A 62 4.07 -12.39 -2.04
N GLU A 63 4.08 -11.38 -2.91
CA GLU A 63 5.24 -10.51 -3.10
C GLU A 63 5.52 -9.67 -1.85
N VAL A 64 4.48 -9.09 -1.24
CA VAL A 64 4.59 -8.34 0.02
C VAL A 64 5.04 -9.25 1.17
N LYS A 65 4.50 -10.47 1.29
CA LYS A 65 4.95 -11.46 2.29
C LYS A 65 6.41 -11.84 2.10
N ASN A 66 6.84 -12.08 0.87
CA ASN A 66 8.21 -12.47 0.56
C ASN A 66 9.20 -11.33 0.89
N TYR A 67 8.82 -10.08 0.63
CA TYR A 67 9.68 -8.93 0.89
C TYR A 67 9.75 -8.55 2.38
N PHE A 68 8.61 -8.45 3.05
CA PHE A 68 8.53 -7.95 4.43
C PHE A 68 8.54 -9.06 5.49
N GLY A 69 8.42 -10.33 5.09
CA GLY A 69 8.42 -11.48 5.98
C GLY A 69 7.35 -11.36 7.06
N LYS A 70 7.74 -11.59 8.33
CA LYS A 70 6.85 -11.54 9.50
C LYS A 70 6.24 -10.15 9.77
N LYS A 71 6.75 -9.08 9.13
CA LYS A 71 6.20 -7.74 9.28
C LYS A 71 4.90 -7.56 8.49
N ALA A 72 4.72 -8.30 7.40
CA ALA A 72 3.48 -8.30 6.64
C ALA A 72 2.57 -9.43 7.13
N LYS A 73 1.40 -9.05 7.65
CA LYS A 73 0.42 -9.93 8.27
C LYS A 73 -0.98 -9.36 8.06
N SER A 74 -2.00 -10.16 8.39
CA SER A 74 -3.41 -9.74 8.31
C SER A 74 -3.79 -9.27 6.90
N PHE A 75 -3.74 -10.22 5.97
CA PHE A 75 -4.17 -9.99 4.59
C PHE A 75 -5.63 -10.40 4.47
N ASP A 76 -6.44 -9.44 4.03
CA ASP A 76 -7.87 -9.64 3.83
C ASP A 76 -8.16 -9.62 2.33
N ASN A 77 -8.99 -10.57 1.87
CA ASN A 77 -9.47 -10.57 0.49
C ASN A 77 -10.76 -9.73 0.42
N PRO A 78 -10.96 -8.93 -0.64
CA PRO A 78 -12.24 -8.27 -0.83
C PRO A 78 -13.32 -9.34 -1.02
N CYS A 79 -14.25 -9.38 -0.05
CA CYS A 79 -15.45 -10.21 -0.01
C CYS A 79 -15.20 -11.73 -0.09
N ASP A 80 -15.10 -12.38 1.07
CA ASP A 80 -15.70 -13.71 1.16
C ASP A 80 -17.23 -13.54 1.05
N ILE A 81 -17.94 -14.54 0.51
CA ILE A 81 -19.37 -14.45 0.12
C ILE A 81 -20.34 -14.04 1.26
N ASN A 82 -19.86 -13.79 2.49
CA ASN A 82 -20.67 -13.42 3.66
C ASN A 82 -20.03 -12.32 4.55
N ASP A 83 -19.34 -11.34 3.96
CA ASP A 83 -18.99 -10.08 4.67
C ASP A 83 -20.06 -9.00 4.40
#